data_AF-A0A3D4TTV6-F1
#
_entry.id   AF-A0A3D4TTV6-F1
#
_cell.length_a   1.000
_cell.length_b   1.000
_cell.length_c   1.000
_cell.angle_alpha   90.00
_cell.angle_beta   90.00
_cell.angle_gamma   90.00
#
_symmetry.space_group_name_H-M   'P 1'
#
loop_
_entity.id
_entity.type
_entity.pdbx_description
1 polymer ?
#
loop_
_entity_poly.entity_id
_entity_poly.type
_entity_poly.pdbx_seq_one_letter_code
_entity_poly.pdbx_strand_id
1 'polypeptide(L)' 'MKSRDLIRDLEAAGWTCCRIRGSHDVFVHPQRPYIITVPHPRKDLGKGLVLSLR' A
#
# COMPACT_ATOMS: atom_id res chain seq x y z
N MET A 1 -1.65 11.93 -4.32
CA MET A 1 -0.91 10.74 -4.81
C MET A 1 -1.96 9.73 -5.25
N LYS A 2 -1.81 9.11 -6.43
CA LYS A 2 -2.76 8.09 -6.88
C LYS A 2 -2.41 6.76 -6.22
N SER A 3 -3.40 5.89 -5.97
CA SER A 3 -3.18 4.57 -5.39
C SER A 3 -2.14 3.72 -6.13
N ARG A 4 -2.16 3.78 -7.47
CA ARG A 4 -1.14 3.17 -8.33
C ARG A 4 0.31 3.58 -8.02
N ASP A 5 0.54 4.84 -7.66
CA ASP A 5 1.91 5.33 -7.44
C ASP A 5 2.41 4.85 -6.06
N LEU A 6 1.51 4.74 -5.06
CA LEU A 6 1.85 4.18 -3.76
C LEU A 6 2.13 2.68 -3.86
N ILE A 7 1.34 1.93 -4.64
CA ILE A 7 1.57 0.50 -4.85
C ILE A 7 2.94 0.27 -5.48
N ARG A 8 3.32 1.06 -6.48
CA ARG A 8 4.66 0.98 -7.09
C ARG A 8 5.79 1.29 -6.10
N ASP A 9 5.60 2.28 -5.23
CA ASP A 9 6.59 2.63 -4.21
C ASP A 9 6.74 1.50 -3.17
N LEU A 10 5.61 0.91 -2.75
CA LEU A 10 5.57 -0.26 -1.88
C LEU A 10 6.27 -1.46 -2.53
N GLU A 11 5.96 -1.80 -3.77
CA GLU A 11 6.63 -2.88 -4.50
C GLU A 11 8.14 -2.63 -4.65
N ALA A 12 8.55 -1.39 -4.95
CA ALA A 12 9.97 -1.01 -5.01
C ALA A 12 10.67 -1.10 -3.65
N ALA A 13 9.95 -0.84 -2.56
CA ALA A 13 10.41 -1.03 -1.20
C ALA A 13 10.39 -2.50 -0.73
N GLY A 14 9.98 -3.45 -1.57
CA GLY A 14 9.97 -4.88 -1.27
C GLY A 14 8.69 -5.38 -0.59
N TRP A 15 7.60 -4.61 -0.65
CA TRP A 15 6.29 -5.05 -0.18
C TRP A 15 5.58 -5.89 -1.24
N THR A 16 4.94 -6.96 -0.80
CA THR A 16 4.21 -7.88 -1.68
C THR A 16 2.73 -7.84 -1.34
N CYS A 17 1.88 -7.73 -2.37
CA CYS A 17 0.43 -7.84 -2.18
C CYS A 17 0.07 -9.29 -1.82
N CYS A 18 -0.39 -9.50 -0.59
CA CYS A 18 -0.71 -10.83 -0.06
C CYS A 18 -2.17 -11.21 -0.30
N ARG A 19 -3.09 -10.26 -0.16
CA ARG A 19 -4.53 -10.49 -0.37
C ARG A 19 -5.27 -9.22 -0.73
N ILE A 20 -6.37 -9.38 -1.45
CA ILE A 20 -7.27 -8.29 -1.83
C ILE A 20 -8.65 -8.60 -1.24
N ARG A 21 -9.18 -7.69 -0.44
CA ARG A 21 -10.56 -7.78 0.11
C ARG A 21 -11.37 -6.59 -0.37
N GLY A 22 -12.13 -6.80 -1.44
CA GLY A 22 -12.98 -5.77 -2.03
C GLY A 22 -12.13 -4.58 -2.48
N SER A 23 -12.34 -3.41 -1.88
CA SER A 23 -11.60 -2.19 -2.20
C SER A 23 -10.35 -1.97 -1.34
N HIS A 24 -9.79 -3.03 -0.75
CA HIS A 24 -8.62 -2.98 0.15
C HIS A 24 -7.59 -4.05 -0.22
N ASP A 25 -6.43 -3.61 -0.66
CA ASP A 25 -5.27 -4.45 -0.95
C ASP A 25 -4.37 -4.50 0.29
N VAL A 26 -3.92 -5.70 0.65
CA VAL A 26 -3.11 -5.94 1.84
C VAL A 26 -1.70 -6.32 1.42
N PHE A 27 -0.74 -5.50 1.81
CA PHE A 27 0.68 -5.64 1.55
C PHE A 27 1.42 -6.15 2.79
N VAL A 28 2.30 -7.11 2.57
CA VAL A 28 3.17 -7.71 3.59
C VAL A 28 4.62 -7.54 3.17
N HIS A 29 5.53 -7.42 4.13
CA HIS A 29 6.95 -7.33 3.86
C HIS A 29 7.68 -8.51 4.52
N PRO A 30 8.58 -9.21 3.82
CA PRO A 30 9.23 -10.42 4.35
C PRO A 30 10.12 -10.12 5.58
N GLN A 31 10.67 -8.92 5.67
CA GLN A 31 11.58 -8.52 6.77
C GLN A 31 10.89 -7.70 7.87
N ARG A 32 9.64 -7.26 7.67
CA ARG A 32 8.96 -6.36 8.61
C ARG A 32 7.65 -6.99 9.07
N PRO A 33 7.37 -7.09 10.39
CA PRO A 33 6.22 -7.81 10.90
C PRO A 33 4.88 -7.06 10.72
N TYR A 34 4.90 -5.82 10.23
CA TYR A 34 3.69 -5.03 10.03
C TYR A 34 3.11 -5.23 8.64
N ILE A 35 1.80 -5.03 8.55
CA ILE A 35 1.00 -5.23 7.34
C ILE A 35 0.40 -3.88 6.95
N ILE A 36 0.52 -3.50 5.68
CA ILE A 36 -0.04 -2.26 5.16
C ILE A 36 -1.32 -2.59 4.40
N THR A 37 -2.40 -1.88 4.69
CA THR A 37 -3.64 -2.02 3.90
C THR A 37 -3.87 -0.75 3.09
N VAL A 38 -3.86 -0.88 1.77
CA VAL A 38 -4.07 0.22 0.83
C VAL A 38 -5.48 0.13 0.24
N PRO A 39 -6.33 1.17 0.39
CA PRO A 39 -7.62 1.17 -0.26
C PRO A 39 -7.49 1.45 -1.76
N HIS A 40 -7.79 0.45 -2.59
CA HIS A 40 -7.80 0.52 -4.05
C HIS A 40 -9.13 -0.05 -4.57
N PRO A 41 -9.83 0.58 -5.55
CA PRO A 41 -9.40 1.66 -6.43
C PRO A 41 -9.87 3.04 -5.97
N ARG A 42 -9.08 3.73 -5.13
CA ARG A 42 -9.26 5.16 -4.83
C ARG A 42 -8.31 6.02 -5.66
N LYS A 43 -8.86 7.08 -6.26
CA LYS A 43 -8.12 8.06 -7.06
C LYS A 43 -7.24 8.98 -6.21
N ASP A 44 -7.71 9.29 -5.01
CA ASP A 44 -6.99 10.09 -4.01
C ASP A 44 -6.78 9.27 -2.74
N LEU A 45 -5.53 8.89 -2.48
CA LEU A 45 -5.13 8.37 -1.18
C LEU A 45 -4.90 9.55 -0.23
N GLY A 46 -5.46 9.47 0.97
CA GLY A 46 -5.27 10.48 1.99
C GLY A 46 -3.79 10.72 2.25
N LYS A 47 -3.37 11.99 2.27
CA LYS A 47 -1.96 12.42 2.43
C LYS A 47 -1.26 11.78 3.64
N GLY A 48 -2.00 11.44 4.70
CA GLY A 48 -1.46 10.77 5.89
C GLY A 48 -0.83 9.40 5.60
N LEU A 49 -1.43 8.60 4.70
CA LEU A 49 -0.88 7.28 4.35
C LEU A 49 0.46 7.40 3.60
N VAL A 50 0.57 8.43 2.77
CA VAL A 50 1.78 8.76 2.02
C VAL A 50 2.87 9.31 2.92
N LEU A 51 2.50 10.14 3.91
CA LEU A 51 3.44 10.74 4.85
C LEU A 51 4.01 9.72 5.84
N SER A 52 3.21 8.72 6.25
CA SER A 52 3.68 7.66 7.17
C SER A 52 4.63 6.64 6.53
N LEU A 53 4.76 6.65 5.20
CA LEU A 53 5.64 5.76 4.46
C LEU A 53 6.96 6.43 4.02
N ARG A 54 7.07 7.74 4.19
CA ARG A 54 8.21 8.57 3.78
C ARG A 54 8.99 9.05 4.99
#